data_AF-Q98T98-F1
#
_entry.id   AF-Q98T98-F1
#
_cell.length_a   1.000
_cell.length_b   1.000
_cell.length_c   1.000
_cell.angle_alpha   90.00
_cell.angle_beta   90.00
_cell.angle_gamma   90.00
#
_symmetry.space_group_name_H-M   'P 1'
#
loop_
_entity.id
_entity.type
_entity.pdbx_description
1 polymer ?
#
loop_
_entity_poly.entity_id
_entity_poly.type
_entity_poly.pdbx_seq_one_letter_code
_entity_poly.pdbx_strand_id
1 'polypeptide(L)'
;KRTIQTAEGLGVPYEQWKALNEIDAGVCEEMTYEEIQDHYPEEFALGDQNKYRYRYPKGESYEDLVQRLEPVIMELERQENVLVICHQA
;
A
#
# COMPACT_ATOMS: atom_id res chain seq x y z
N LYS A 1 4.62 3.56 10.53
CA LYS A 1 4.36 4.18 11.87
C LYS A 1 3.04 3.72 12.47
N ARG A 2 1.89 3.93 11.80
CA ARG A 2 0.57 3.54 12.36
C ARG A 2 0.46 2.04 12.67
N THR A 3 0.90 1.18 11.75
CA THR A 3 0.94 -0.29 11.94
C THR A 3 1.79 -0.72 13.13
N ILE A 4 2.98 -0.11 13.28
CA ILE A 4 3.90 -0.35 14.40
C ILE A 4 3.23 0.01 15.73
N GLN A 5 2.63 1.21 15.84
CA GLN A 5 1.97 1.65 17.07
C GLN A 5 0.79 0.74 17.45
N THR A 6 0.05 0.23 16.46
CA THR A 6 -1.00 -0.76 16.70
C THR A 6 -0.44 -2.07 17.25
N ALA A 7 0.65 -2.58 16.66
CA ALA A 7 1.30 -3.82 17.12
C ALA A 7 1.92 -3.67 18.53
N GLU A 8 2.53 -2.52 18.82
CA GLU A 8 3.05 -2.18 20.16
C GLU A 8 1.95 -2.26 21.23
N GLY A 9 0.73 -1.84 20.91
CA GLY A 9 -0.43 -1.93 21.80
C GLY A 9 -0.85 -3.35 22.18
N LEU A 10 -0.37 -4.38 21.46
CA LEU A 10 -0.68 -5.78 21.73
C LEU A 10 0.28 -6.42 22.74
N GLY A 11 1.47 -5.83 22.98
CA GLY A 11 2.45 -6.36 23.92
C GLY A 11 3.05 -7.73 23.54
N VAL A 12 2.98 -8.10 22.26
CA VAL A 12 3.54 -9.36 21.73
C VAL A 12 4.70 -9.06 20.77
N PRO A 13 5.64 -9.99 20.56
CA PRO A 13 6.65 -9.84 19.52
C PRO A 13 6.01 -9.69 18.14
N TYR A 14 6.58 -8.81 17.31
CA TYR A 14 6.12 -8.59 15.94
C TYR A 14 7.30 -8.35 15.00
N GLU A 15 7.10 -8.62 13.72
CA GLU A 15 8.08 -8.36 12.66
C GLU A 15 7.61 -7.22 11.76
N GLN A 16 8.56 -6.43 11.26
CA GLN A 16 8.27 -5.32 10.35
C GLN A 16 8.72 -5.69 8.94
N TRP A 17 7.77 -5.68 8.00
CA TRP A 17 8.02 -5.98 6.61
C TRP A 17 7.82 -4.72 5.77
N LYS A 18 8.89 -4.22 5.15
CA LYS A 18 8.80 -3.04 4.26
C LYS A 18 7.85 -3.30 3.08
N ALA A 19 7.73 -4.56 2.65
CA ALA A 19 6.79 -4.99 1.63
C ALA A 19 5.32 -4.81 2.02
N LEU A 20 4.99 -4.61 3.30
CA LEU A 20 3.63 -4.33 3.80
C LEU A 20 3.32 -2.83 3.92
N ASN A 21 4.24 -1.94 3.52
CA ASN A 21 3.93 -0.52 3.45
C ASN A 21 2.78 -0.26 2.47
N GLU A 22 2.03 0.80 2.72
CA GLU A 22 0.97 1.29 1.83
C GLU A 22 1.50 1.48 0.40
N ILE A 23 0.58 1.46 -0.58
CA ILE A 23 0.89 1.82 -1.96
C ILE A 23 1.53 3.22 -2.02
N ASP A 24 2.64 3.35 -2.76
CA ASP A 24 3.32 4.64 -2.95
C ASP A 24 2.54 5.48 -3.98
N ALA A 25 1.93 6.58 -3.53
CA ALA A 25 1.21 7.52 -4.39
C ALA A 25 2.15 8.51 -5.11
N GLY A 26 3.47 8.39 -4.94
CA GLY A 26 4.49 9.17 -5.63
C GLY A 26 4.31 10.67 -5.44
N VAL A 27 4.09 11.39 -6.54
CA VAL A 27 3.85 12.85 -6.49
C VAL A 27 2.52 13.22 -5.82
N CYS A 28 1.61 12.27 -5.65
CA CYS A 28 0.31 12.46 -5.01
C CYS A 28 0.31 12.10 -3.51
N GLU A 29 1.48 11.79 -2.92
CA GLU A 29 1.60 11.55 -1.48
C GLU A 29 1.09 12.75 -0.67
N GLU A 30 0.42 12.46 0.45
CA GLU A 30 -0.18 13.44 1.37
C GLU A 30 -1.32 14.29 0.78
N MET A 31 -1.77 14.01 -0.45
CA MET A 31 -2.91 14.69 -1.07
C MET A 31 -4.22 13.96 -0.81
N THR A 32 -5.31 14.73 -0.70
CA THR A 32 -6.68 14.22 -0.77
C THR A 32 -7.07 13.93 -2.22
N TYR A 33 -8.09 13.10 -2.43
CA TYR A 33 -8.61 12.83 -3.77
C TYR A 33 -9.11 14.10 -4.48
N GLU A 34 -9.70 15.04 -3.73
CA GLU A 34 -10.14 16.33 -4.26
C GLU A 34 -8.94 17.16 -4.77
N GLU A 35 -7.85 17.23 -3.99
CA GLU A 35 -6.61 17.90 -4.41
C GLU A 35 -5.97 17.23 -5.63
N ILE A 36 -5.98 15.89 -5.72
CA ILE A 36 -5.47 15.17 -6.89
C ILE A 36 -6.31 15.51 -8.12
N GLN A 37 -7.63 15.55 -8.00
CA GLN A 37 -8.51 15.91 -9.11
C GLN A 37 -8.27 17.35 -9.60
N ASP A 38 -8.03 18.28 -8.68
CA ASP A 38 -7.81 19.70 -9.00
C ASP A 38 -6.40 19.95 -9.58
N HIS A 39 -5.36 19.33 -9.02
CA HIS A 39 -3.96 19.53 -9.41
C HIS A 39 -3.49 18.64 -10.57
N TYR A 40 -4.04 17.42 -10.67
CA TYR A 40 -3.67 16.41 -11.66
C TYR A 40 -4.92 15.77 -12.29
N PRO A 41 -5.80 16.55 -12.96
CA PRO A 41 -7.07 16.04 -13.51
C PRO A 41 -6.89 14.93 -14.55
N GLU A 42 -5.81 14.98 -15.33
CA GLU A 42 -5.49 13.93 -16.32
C GLU A 42 -5.10 12.61 -15.64
N GLU A 43 -4.25 12.67 -14.62
CA GLU A 43 -3.85 11.51 -13.82
C GLU A 43 -5.04 10.89 -13.07
N PHE A 44 -5.90 11.74 -12.51
CA PHE A 44 -7.15 11.30 -11.87
C PHE A 44 -8.04 10.54 -12.86
N ALA A 45 -8.24 11.08 -14.07
CA ALA A 45 -9.03 10.43 -15.11
C ALA A 45 -8.40 9.11 -15.62
N LEU A 46 -7.06 9.01 -15.66
CA LEU A 46 -6.37 7.78 -16.02
C LEU A 46 -6.50 6.71 -14.92
N GLY A 47 -6.43 7.11 -13.65
CA GLY A 47 -6.68 6.25 -12.50
C GLY A 47 -8.08 5.63 -12.53
N ASP A 48 -9.10 6.42 -12.87
CA ASP A 48 -10.49 5.95 -13.00
C ASP A 48 -10.69 4.95 -14.14
N GLN A 49 -9.95 5.10 -15.25
CA GLN A 49 -10.06 4.20 -16.40
C GLN A 49 -9.48 2.80 -16.12
N ASN A 50 -8.38 2.73 -15.39
CA ASN A 50 -7.74 1.46 -15.06
C ASN A 50 -6.99 1.50 -13.73
N LYS A 51 -7.75 1.46 -12.64
CA LYS A 51 -7.21 1.50 -11.27
C LYS A 51 -6.14 0.45 -11.00
N TYR A 52 -6.24 -0.75 -11.60
CA TYR A 52 -5.28 -1.83 -11.34
C TYR A 52 -3.89 -1.56 -11.94
N ARG A 53 -3.83 -1.10 -13.20
CA ARG A 53 -2.57 -0.90 -13.93
C ARG A 53 -2.05 0.53 -13.92
N TYR A 54 -2.90 1.50 -13.57
CA TYR A 54 -2.46 2.88 -13.43
C TYR A 54 -1.38 2.95 -12.35
N ARG A 55 -0.24 3.55 -12.71
CA ARG A 55 0.90 3.76 -11.82
C ARG A 55 1.00 5.24 -11.53
N TYR A 56 0.95 5.62 -10.25
CA TYR A 56 1.18 7.01 -9.87
C TYR A 56 2.55 7.50 -10.39
N PRO A 57 2.67 8.76 -10.85
CA PRO A 57 3.95 9.30 -11.26
C PRO A 57 4.95 9.24 -10.11
N LYS A 58 6.09 8.56 -10.32
CA LYS A 58 7.12 8.26 -9.29
C LYS A 58 6.61 7.43 -8.09
N GLY A 59 5.49 6.73 -8.24
CA GLY A 59 4.93 5.83 -7.25
C GLY A 59 4.69 4.43 -7.83
N GLU A 60 3.65 3.77 -7.34
CA GLU A 60 3.29 2.39 -7.64
C GLU A 60 1.90 2.26 -8.29
N SER A 61 1.66 1.12 -8.92
CA SER A 61 0.34 0.61 -9.29
C SER A 61 -0.07 -0.55 -8.38
N TYR A 62 -1.31 -1.00 -8.44
CA TYR A 62 -1.70 -2.24 -7.76
C TYR A 62 -0.96 -3.46 -8.32
N GLU A 63 -0.61 -3.44 -9.61
CA GLU A 63 0.20 -4.51 -10.22
C GLU A 63 1.61 -4.56 -9.60
N ASP A 64 2.22 -3.41 -9.32
CA ASP A 64 3.50 -3.34 -8.61
C ASP A 64 3.36 -3.82 -7.16
N LEU A 65 2.26 -3.45 -6.49
CA LEU A 65 1.96 -3.88 -5.13
C LEU A 65 1.81 -5.41 -5.04
N VAL A 66 1.14 -6.04 -6.01
CA VAL A 66 1.02 -7.51 -6.09
C VAL A 66 2.40 -8.17 -6.18
N GLN A 67 3.29 -7.66 -7.03
CA GLN A 67 4.66 -8.18 -7.15
C GLN A 67 5.45 -7.99 -5.86
N ARG A 68 5.31 -6.82 -5.22
CA ARG A 68 5.97 -6.52 -3.94
C ARG A 68 5.49 -7.43 -2.79
N LEU A 69 4.23 -7.84 -2.81
CA LEU A 69 3.64 -8.70 -1.79
C LEU A 69 3.91 -10.19 -1.99
N GLU A 70 4.44 -10.62 -3.15
CA GLU A 70 4.71 -12.04 -3.43
C GLU A 70 5.52 -12.75 -2.32
N PRO A 71 6.63 -12.20 -1.79
CA PRO A 71 7.37 -12.85 -0.70
C PRO A 71 6.57 -12.95 0.62
N VAL A 72 5.66 -11.99 0.86
CA VAL A 72 4.79 -12.01 2.05
C VAL A 72 3.77 -13.13 1.93
N ILE A 73 3.14 -13.27 0.75
CA ILE A 73 2.18 -14.35 0.50
C ILE A 73 2.84 -15.71 0.66
N MET A 74 4.04 -15.90 0.09
CA MET A 74 4.80 -17.15 0.25
C MET A 74 5.09 -17.48 1.72
N GLU A 75 5.40 -16.48 2.54
CA GLU A 75 5.64 -16.70 3.98
C GLU A 75 4.34 -17.04 4.72
N LEU A 76 3.24 -16.36 4.40
CA LEU A 76 1.92 -16.65 5.00
C LEU A 76 1.46 -18.07 4.72
N GLU A 77 1.73 -18.62 3.53
CA GLU A 77 1.42 -20.02 3.20
C GLU A 77 2.21 -21.04 4.03
N ARG A 78 3.35 -20.65 4.62
CA ARG A 78 4.21 -21.52 5.43
C ARG A 78 3.90 -21.47 6.92
N GLN A 79 3.08 -20.52 7.34
CA GLN A 79 2.76 -20.26 8.75
C GLN A 79 1.34 -20.73 9.08
N GLU A 80 1.06 -20.96 10.37
CA GLU A 80 -0.28 -21.30 10.84
C GLU A 80 -1.07 -20.04 11.23
N ASN A 81 -0.96 -19.62 12.49
CA ASN A 81 -1.69 -18.47 13.01
C ASN A 81 -0.88 -17.19 12.84
N VAL A 82 -1.30 -16.33 11.91
CA VAL A 82 -0.66 -15.03 11.66
C VAL A 82 -1.70 -13.90 11.71
N LEU A 83 -1.35 -12.80 12.38
CA LEU A 83 -2.06 -11.53 12.30
C LEU A 83 -1.23 -10.54 11.48
N VAL A 84 -1.79 -10.06 10.37
CA VAL A 84 -1.17 -9.02 9.53
C VAL A 84 -1.83 -7.67 9.83
N ILE A 85 -1.04 -6.69 10.27
CA ILE A 85 -1.48 -5.30 10.47
C ILE A 85 -0.90 -4.46 9.31
N CYS A 86 -1.75 -4.07 8.36
CA CYS A 86 -1.33 -3.39 7.13
C CYS A 86 -2.18 -2.16 6.82
N HIS A 87 -2.21 -1.78 5.55
CA HIS A 87 -2.84 -0.58 5.03
C HIS A 87 -3.94 -0.94 4.01
N GLN A 88 -4.60 0.09 3.45
CA GLN A 88 -5.78 -0.13 2.63
C GLN A 88 -5.41 -0.47 1.19
N ALA A 89 -4.52 0.33 0.59
CA ALA A 89 -4.34 0.52 -0.85
C ALA A 89 -5.70 0.59 -1.57
#